data_AF-A0A9P5GEG0-F1
#
_entry.id   AF-A0A9P5GEG0-F1
#
_cell.length_a   1.000
_cell.length_b   1.000
_cell.length_c   1.000
_cell.angle_alpha   90.00
_cell.angle_beta   90.00
_cell.angle_gamma   90.00
#
_symmetry.space_group_name_H-M   'P 1'
#
loop_
_entity.id
_entity.type
_entity.pdbx_description
1 polymer ?
#
loop_
_entity_poly.entity_id
_entity_poly.type
_entity_poly.pdbx_seq_one_letter_code
_entity_poly.pdbx_strand_id
1 'polypeptide(L)'
;MNALIVGRAICGLGGAGMYLGVMTILSMLTTPTERPMYLGMVGLTWGAGTVLGPIIGGACTDSSATWRWSFYINLCIGGLFAPVFFFMIPSVDPRPGTPLKGRLAQIDWLGPIMFIGAYVSGIMAIAFGGVLYEWSDSRIIGMFVCSGVLFILFFIQQGFNIMTTYQKRIFPMQYLRNKEMVLLFIETAAAGTSSFVPIYFIPLYFQFVKGDGALDAGVRLLPFIIPMVVFNLVNGVGMSLVGYYMPWYLLGGIFVLVGGVLLKITTLTTSVGQIYAALVIGGIGTGVFSQAGFSVAQSLVPPEEIPMAVGFMTCAQVGGSAIALSVANTLFLNRATVQIQNLLPTESETTIQAMISGANAALLDSLDTTLRTDVLKAIVNAITDALVLNLTAGCIAVLVAVFLRRTKMIQTHGAMGGM
;
A
#
# COMPACT_ATOMS: atom_id res chain seq x y z
N MET A 1 19.78 3.73 13.64
CA MET A 1 19.28 3.92 12.26
C MET A 1 19.68 2.80 11.30
N ASN A 2 20.92 2.79 10.79
CA ASN A 2 21.25 2.23 9.46
C ASN A 2 20.81 0.77 9.24
N ALA A 3 21.02 -0.12 10.22
CA ALA A 3 20.62 -1.53 10.12
C ALA A 3 19.10 -1.72 9.92
N LEU A 4 18.25 -0.84 10.48
CA LEU A 4 16.80 -0.89 10.28
C LEU A 4 16.41 -0.46 8.86
N ILE A 5 17.12 0.51 8.28
CA ILE A 5 16.88 1.00 6.91
C ILE A 5 17.25 -0.09 5.91
N VAL A 6 18.45 -0.66 6.03
CA VAL A 6 18.92 -1.78 5.17
C VAL A 6 18.06 -3.02 5.36
N GLY A 7 17.70 -3.36 6.60
CA GLY A 7 16.78 -4.45 6.91
C GLY A 7 15.40 -4.26 6.27
N ARG A 8 14.81 -3.05 6.35
CA ARG A 8 13.54 -2.73 5.68
C ARG A 8 13.63 -2.85 4.16
N ALA A 9 14.75 -2.46 3.53
CA ALA A 9 14.96 -2.64 2.10
C ALA A 9 14.98 -4.13 1.70
N ILE A 10 15.71 -4.97 2.47
CA ILE A 10 15.75 -6.42 2.25
C ILE A 10 14.36 -7.06 2.47
N CYS A 11 13.66 -6.69 3.55
CA CYS A 11 12.31 -7.18 3.82
C CYS A 11 11.29 -6.75 2.74
N GLY A 12 11.42 -5.54 2.18
CA GLY A 12 10.58 -5.06 1.09
C GLY A 12 10.81 -5.87 -0.20
N LEU A 13 12.08 -6.08 -0.58
CA LEU A 13 12.45 -6.89 -1.74
C LEU A 13 11.98 -8.35 -1.59
N GLY A 14 12.22 -8.96 -0.42
CA GLY A 14 11.79 -10.32 -0.11
C GLY A 14 10.27 -10.47 -0.10
N GLY A 15 9.55 -9.56 0.57
CA GLY A 15 8.08 -9.59 0.64
C GLY A 15 7.39 -9.41 -0.71
N ALA A 16 7.89 -8.48 -1.54
CA ALA A 16 7.39 -8.31 -2.91
C ALA A 16 7.66 -9.55 -3.78
N GLY A 17 8.85 -10.14 -3.67
CA GLY A 17 9.21 -11.40 -4.35
C GLY A 17 8.35 -12.58 -3.92
N MET A 18 8.07 -12.71 -2.61
CA MET A 18 7.18 -13.74 -2.07
C MET A 18 5.74 -13.56 -2.57
N TYR A 19 5.19 -12.34 -2.52
CA TYR A 19 3.82 -12.07 -2.95
C TYR A 19 3.62 -12.37 -4.46
N LEU A 20 4.49 -11.83 -5.32
CA LEU A 20 4.45 -12.10 -6.75
C LEU A 20 4.73 -13.57 -7.08
N GLY A 21 5.65 -14.21 -6.33
CA GLY A 21 5.94 -15.64 -6.44
C GLY A 21 4.72 -16.52 -6.15
N VAL A 22 4.00 -16.25 -5.04
CA VAL A 22 2.77 -16.96 -4.69
C VAL A 22 1.70 -16.79 -5.77
N MET A 23 1.44 -15.56 -6.24
CA MET A 23 0.47 -15.32 -7.31
C MET A 23 0.84 -16.05 -8.61
N THR A 24 2.13 -16.10 -8.95
CA THR A 24 2.63 -16.79 -10.14
C THR A 24 2.51 -18.31 -10.01
N ILE A 25 2.93 -18.88 -8.88
CA ILE A 25 2.82 -20.33 -8.60
C ILE A 25 1.36 -20.77 -8.62
N LEU A 26 0.45 -20.02 -7.99
CA LEU A 26 -0.99 -20.30 -8.06
C LEU A 26 -1.49 -20.23 -9.50
N SER A 27 -1.08 -19.24 -10.31
CA SER A 27 -1.52 -19.15 -11.71
C SER A 27 -1.04 -20.30 -12.60
N MET A 28 0.05 -20.99 -12.23
CA MET A 28 0.60 -22.15 -12.94
C MET A 28 0.05 -23.49 -12.43
N LEU A 29 -0.23 -23.61 -11.12
CA LEU A 29 -0.64 -24.87 -10.48
C LEU A 29 -2.15 -25.03 -10.27
N THR A 30 -2.97 -23.99 -10.50
CA THR A 30 -4.43 -24.06 -10.34
C THR A 30 -5.17 -24.04 -11.67
N THR A 31 -6.19 -24.89 -11.79
CA THR A 31 -7.19 -24.81 -12.87
C THR A 31 -7.98 -23.49 -12.79
N PRO A 32 -8.54 -22.98 -13.91
CA PRO A 32 -9.30 -21.72 -13.90
C PRO A 32 -10.52 -21.72 -12.96
N THR A 33 -11.08 -22.89 -12.66
CA THR A 33 -12.24 -23.10 -11.78
C THR A 33 -11.87 -23.02 -10.29
N GLU A 34 -10.73 -23.57 -9.87
CA GLU A 34 -10.30 -23.53 -8.46
C GLU A 34 -9.49 -22.27 -8.12
N ARG A 35 -8.84 -21.64 -9.10
CA ARG A 35 -7.97 -20.46 -8.91
C ARG A 35 -8.59 -19.34 -8.06
N PRO A 36 -9.87 -18.95 -8.20
CA PRO A 36 -10.47 -17.93 -7.35
C PRO A 36 -10.49 -18.30 -5.86
N MET A 37 -10.62 -19.60 -5.53
CA MET A 37 -10.60 -20.09 -4.15
C MET A 37 -9.19 -19.93 -3.54
N TYR A 38 -8.14 -20.34 -4.25
CA TYR A 38 -6.76 -20.17 -3.78
C TYR A 38 -6.34 -18.70 -3.69
N LEU A 39 -6.73 -17.85 -4.65
CA LEU A 39 -6.53 -16.40 -4.55
C LEU A 39 -7.28 -15.81 -3.34
N GLY A 40 -8.48 -16.34 -3.04
CA GLY A 40 -9.21 -16.05 -1.80
C GLY A 40 -8.45 -16.46 -0.53
N MET A 41 -7.74 -17.59 -0.52
CA MET A 41 -6.86 -17.99 0.59
C MET A 41 -5.67 -17.04 0.77
N VAL A 42 -5.13 -16.46 -0.31
CA VAL A 42 -4.11 -15.39 -0.21
C VAL A 42 -4.72 -14.13 0.41
N GLY A 43 -5.96 -13.77 0.04
CA GLY A 43 -6.71 -12.70 0.70
C GLY A 43 -6.95 -12.96 2.20
N LEU A 44 -7.28 -14.20 2.58
CA LEU A 44 -7.50 -14.60 3.97
C LEU A 44 -6.21 -14.59 4.80
N THR A 45 -5.11 -15.11 4.25
CA THR A 45 -3.80 -15.13 4.94
C THR A 45 -3.20 -13.72 5.06
N TRP A 46 -3.35 -12.88 4.03
CA TRP A 46 -3.05 -11.45 4.12
C TRP A 46 -3.92 -10.76 5.18
N GLY A 47 -5.23 -11.03 5.20
CA GLY A 47 -6.16 -10.50 6.18
C GLY A 47 -5.79 -10.88 7.62
N ALA A 48 -5.53 -12.17 7.88
CA ALA A 48 -5.03 -12.65 9.17
C ALA A 48 -3.70 -11.98 9.56
N GLY A 49 -2.78 -11.81 8.60
CA GLY A 49 -1.53 -11.05 8.82
C GLY A 49 -1.76 -9.59 9.20
N THR A 50 -2.71 -8.90 8.55
CA THR A 50 -3.05 -7.50 8.89
C THR A 50 -3.78 -7.37 10.24
N VAL A 51 -4.55 -8.38 10.66
CA VAL A 51 -5.20 -8.41 12.00
C VAL A 51 -4.19 -8.72 13.10
N LEU A 52 -3.35 -9.75 12.91
CA LEU A 52 -2.41 -10.23 13.94
C LEU A 52 -1.15 -9.36 14.04
N GLY A 53 -0.71 -8.74 12.95
CA GLY A 53 0.50 -7.93 12.88
C GLY A 53 0.55 -6.78 13.92
N PRO A 54 -0.48 -5.91 14.01
CA PRO A 54 -0.54 -4.86 15.02
C PRO A 54 -0.63 -5.40 16.45
N ILE A 55 -1.38 -6.49 16.67
CA ILE A 55 -1.56 -7.09 18.00
C ILE A 55 -0.23 -7.68 18.49
N ILE A 56 0.41 -8.54 17.70
CA ILE A 56 1.68 -9.18 18.07
C ILE A 56 2.80 -8.13 18.12
N GLY A 57 2.87 -7.22 17.14
CA GLY A 57 3.88 -6.17 17.09
C GLY A 57 3.77 -5.18 18.24
N GLY A 58 2.54 -4.86 18.67
CA GLY A 58 2.26 -4.07 19.86
C GLY A 58 2.66 -4.79 21.14
N ALA A 59 2.20 -6.03 21.34
CA ALA A 59 2.56 -6.85 22.50
C ALA A 59 4.09 -7.09 22.63
N CYS A 60 4.82 -7.23 21.51
CA CYS A 60 6.29 -7.27 21.54
C CYS A 60 6.92 -5.92 21.89
N THR A 61 6.27 -4.80 21.58
CA THR A 61 6.77 -3.44 21.86
C THR A 61 6.54 -3.04 23.31
N ASP A 62 5.36 -3.34 23.86
CA ASP A 62 4.97 -2.99 25.24
C ASP A 62 5.54 -3.96 26.29
N SER A 63 6.20 -5.05 25.86
CA SER A 63 6.85 -6.04 26.74
C SER A 63 8.38 -5.96 26.72
N SER A 64 9.02 -6.64 27.67
CA SER A 64 10.49 -6.74 27.79
C SER A 64 11.20 -7.35 26.57
N ALA A 65 10.46 -7.94 25.63
CA ALA A 65 10.98 -8.37 24.33
C ALA A 65 11.49 -7.18 23.48
N THR A 66 10.89 -6.00 23.62
CA THR A 66 11.06 -4.80 22.78
C THR A 66 10.61 -4.99 21.32
N TRP A 67 10.36 -3.86 20.65
CA TRP A 67 9.96 -3.75 19.23
C TRP A 67 10.79 -4.58 18.22
N ARG A 68 11.98 -5.05 18.59
CA ARG A 68 12.82 -5.91 17.74
C ARG A 68 12.17 -7.27 17.47
N TRP A 69 11.41 -7.82 18.41
CA TRP A 69 10.75 -9.12 18.21
C TRP A 69 9.64 -9.08 17.15
N SER A 70 9.04 -7.90 16.93
CA SER A 70 8.13 -7.63 15.81
C SER A 70 8.78 -7.84 14.44
N PHE A 71 10.12 -7.86 14.37
CA PHE A 71 10.88 -8.31 13.19
C PHE A 71 11.29 -9.78 13.30
N TYR A 72 11.88 -10.21 14.43
CA TYR A 72 12.41 -11.57 14.58
C TYR A 72 11.36 -12.68 14.42
N ILE A 73 10.10 -12.45 14.82
CA ILE A 73 9.03 -13.44 14.67
C ILE A 73 8.82 -13.88 13.21
N ASN A 74 9.03 -12.98 12.25
CA ASN A 74 8.94 -13.29 10.81
C ASN A 74 10.03 -14.29 10.38
N LEU A 75 11.21 -14.25 11.01
CA LEU A 75 12.29 -15.22 10.76
C LEU A 75 11.96 -16.58 11.40
N CYS A 76 11.35 -16.60 12.59
CA CYS A 76 10.88 -17.83 13.23
C CYS A 76 9.78 -18.51 12.40
N ILE A 77 8.78 -17.75 11.94
CA ILE A 77 7.70 -18.25 11.07
C ILE A 77 8.29 -18.69 9.72
N GLY A 78 9.15 -17.88 9.10
CA GLY A 78 9.80 -18.23 7.83
C GLY A 78 10.63 -19.50 7.92
N GLY A 79 11.40 -19.69 9.01
CA GLY A 79 12.16 -20.91 9.27
C GLY A 79 11.28 -22.14 9.53
N LEU A 80 10.16 -21.98 10.24
CA LEU A 80 9.20 -23.06 10.51
C LEU A 80 8.52 -23.57 9.23
N PHE A 81 8.17 -22.67 8.30
CA PHE A 81 7.52 -23.02 7.03
C PHE A 81 8.51 -23.27 5.88
N ALA A 82 9.81 -22.97 6.03
CA ALA A 82 10.84 -23.23 5.02
C ALA A 82 10.82 -24.66 4.46
N PRO A 83 10.62 -25.74 5.24
CA PRO A 83 10.54 -27.11 4.72
C PRO A 83 9.47 -27.32 3.65
N VAL A 84 8.35 -26.58 3.68
CA VAL A 84 7.27 -26.68 2.68
C VAL A 84 7.78 -26.31 1.28
N PHE A 85 8.64 -25.29 1.19
CA PHE A 85 9.24 -24.85 -0.07
C PHE A 85 10.27 -25.84 -0.64
N PHE A 86 10.87 -26.70 0.21
CA PHE A 86 11.85 -27.71 -0.21
C PHE A 86 11.24 -29.09 -0.48
N PHE A 87 10.14 -29.45 0.19
CA PHE A 87 9.59 -30.82 0.16
C PHE A 87 8.18 -30.95 -0.40
N MET A 88 7.37 -29.88 -0.44
CA MET A 88 5.96 -29.95 -0.88
C MET A 88 5.67 -29.16 -2.16
N ILE A 89 6.33 -28.03 -2.40
CA ILE A 89 6.14 -27.26 -3.64
C ILE A 89 6.91 -27.94 -4.77
N PRO A 90 6.25 -28.42 -5.84
CA PRO A 90 6.95 -29.00 -6.99
C PRO A 90 7.78 -27.93 -7.71
N SER A 91 8.95 -28.31 -8.20
CA SER A 91 9.84 -27.41 -8.96
C SER A 91 9.26 -27.14 -10.35
N VAL A 92 8.31 -26.21 -10.43
CA VAL A 92 7.77 -25.70 -11.69
C VAL A 92 8.82 -24.80 -12.32
N ASP A 93 9.65 -25.37 -13.19
CA ASP A 93 10.54 -24.61 -14.06
C ASP A 93 9.77 -24.16 -15.32
N PRO A 94 9.43 -22.86 -15.48
CA PRO A 94 8.73 -22.38 -16.67
C PRO A 94 9.63 -22.35 -17.92
N ARG A 95 10.95 -22.60 -17.80
CA ARG A 95 11.88 -22.68 -18.94
C ARG A 95 12.92 -23.82 -18.77
N PRO A 96 12.49 -25.10 -18.79
CA PRO A 96 13.37 -26.26 -18.63
C PRO A 96 14.58 -26.21 -19.56
N GLY A 97 15.74 -26.67 -19.06
CA GLY A 97 16.99 -26.70 -19.83
C GLY A 97 17.64 -25.33 -20.11
N THR A 98 16.99 -24.19 -19.82
CA THR A 98 17.62 -22.87 -20.00
C THR A 98 18.65 -22.62 -18.89
N PRO A 99 19.95 -22.46 -19.19
CA PRO A 99 20.98 -22.25 -18.17
C PRO A 99 20.82 -20.88 -17.50
N LEU A 100 21.28 -20.72 -16.25
CA LEU A 100 21.10 -19.50 -15.45
C LEU A 100 21.58 -18.24 -16.18
N LYS A 101 22.74 -18.27 -16.86
CA LYS A 101 23.24 -17.15 -17.68
C LYS A 101 22.26 -16.74 -18.79
N GLY A 102 21.57 -17.71 -19.40
CA GLY A 102 20.52 -17.47 -20.40
C GLY A 102 19.25 -16.86 -19.79
N ARG A 103 18.90 -17.22 -18.54
CA ARG A 103 17.79 -16.59 -17.80
C ARG A 103 18.11 -15.15 -17.41
N LEU A 104 19.32 -14.89 -16.90
CA LEU A 104 19.78 -13.55 -16.55
C LEU A 104 19.86 -12.63 -17.79
N ALA A 105 20.22 -13.15 -18.96
CA ALA A 105 20.19 -12.43 -20.24
C ALA A 105 18.77 -12.25 -20.86
N GLN A 106 17.73 -12.74 -20.18
CA GLN A 106 16.32 -12.49 -20.52
C GLN A 106 15.68 -11.40 -19.65
N ILE A 107 16.32 -11.01 -18.56
CA ILE A 107 15.88 -9.89 -17.72
C ILE A 107 16.30 -8.56 -18.38
N ASP A 108 15.34 -7.65 -18.52
CA ASP A 108 15.61 -6.23 -18.72
C ASP A 108 16.18 -5.67 -17.42
N TRP A 109 17.51 -5.45 -17.36
CA TRP A 109 18.19 -4.91 -16.17
C TRP A 109 18.16 -3.38 -16.12
N LEU A 110 18.02 -2.73 -17.28
CA LEU A 110 18.06 -1.28 -17.41
C LEU A 110 16.75 -0.66 -16.87
N GLY A 111 15.61 -1.24 -17.25
CA GLY A 111 14.29 -0.84 -16.75
C GLY A 111 14.20 -0.77 -15.22
N PRO A 112 14.49 -1.84 -14.46
CA PRO A 112 14.49 -1.85 -13.00
C PRO A 112 15.39 -0.78 -12.37
N ILE A 113 16.62 -0.59 -12.88
CA ILE A 113 17.56 0.39 -12.32
C ILE A 113 16.98 1.81 -12.47
N MET A 114 16.41 2.13 -13.63
CA MET A 114 15.81 3.44 -13.90
C MET A 114 14.51 3.63 -13.10
N PHE A 115 13.66 2.61 -13.04
CA PHE A 115 12.38 2.63 -12.32
C PHE A 115 12.56 2.76 -10.80
N ILE A 116 13.46 1.96 -10.22
CA ILE A 116 13.81 2.05 -8.79
C ILE A 116 14.48 3.40 -8.51
N GLY A 117 15.41 3.84 -9.36
CA GLY A 117 16.05 5.16 -9.22
C GLY A 117 15.04 6.31 -9.26
N ALA A 118 14.05 6.25 -10.15
CA ALA A 118 12.98 7.24 -10.27
C ALA A 118 12.07 7.27 -9.03
N TYR A 119 11.62 6.11 -8.55
CA TYR A 119 10.81 6.00 -7.33
C TYR A 119 11.56 6.44 -6.07
N VAL A 120 12.80 5.98 -5.90
CA VAL A 120 13.62 6.29 -4.72
C VAL A 120 13.94 7.79 -4.66
N SER A 121 14.39 8.39 -5.77
CA SER A 121 14.66 9.84 -5.81
C SER A 121 13.40 10.68 -5.59
N GLY A 122 12.28 10.32 -6.20
CA GLY A 122 11.00 11.04 -6.01
C GLY A 122 10.47 10.94 -4.59
N ILE A 123 10.46 9.74 -4.00
CA ILE A 123 10.01 9.53 -2.61
C ILE A 123 10.98 10.20 -1.61
N MET A 124 12.29 10.22 -1.86
CA MET A 124 13.25 10.96 -1.02
C MET A 124 13.07 12.48 -1.12
N ALA A 125 12.79 13.02 -2.31
CA ALA A 125 12.50 14.44 -2.49
C ALA A 125 11.26 14.88 -1.68
N ILE A 126 10.20 14.06 -1.71
CA ILE A 126 9.00 14.28 -0.91
C ILE A 126 9.32 14.13 0.58
N ALA A 127 9.90 13.00 1.01
CA ALA A 127 10.10 12.67 2.42
C ALA A 127 11.11 13.58 3.16
N PHE A 128 12.01 14.26 2.46
CA PHE A 128 12.98 15.19 3.05
C PHE A 128 12.55 16.67 2.95
N GLY A 129 11.61 16.99 2.05
CA GLY A 129 11.14 18.36 1.82
C GLY A 129 10.40 18.94 3.03
N GLY A 130 10.92 20.06 3.54
CA GLY A 130 10.38 20.73 4.74
C GLY A 130 10.48 19.87 6.01
N VAL A 131 11.44 18.94 6.06
CA VAL A 131 11.76 18.11 7.24
C VAL A 131 13.27 18.04 7.47
N LEU A 132 14.05 17.82 6.41
CA LEU A 132 15.53 17.75 6.48
C LEU A 132 16.20 18.84 5.62
N TYR A 133 15.55 19.25 4.54
CA TYR A 133 15.97 20.34 3.66
C TYR A 133 14.76 21.20 3.30
N GLU A 134 14.97 22.49 3.05
CA GLU A 134 13.90 23.34 2.51
C GLU A 134 13.44 22.82 1.12
N TRP A 135 12.19 23.06 0.77
CA TRP A 135 11.66 22.80 -0.57
C TRP A 135 12.42 23.59 -1.68
N SER A 136 13.08 24.69 -1.29
CA SER A 136 13.98 25.53 -2.08
C SER A 136 15.35 24.91 -2.36
N ASP A 137 15.79 23.88 -1.61
CA ASP A 137 17.15 23.35 -1.72
C ASP A 137 17.38 22.67 -3.08
N SER A 138 18.47 23.06 -3.73
CA SER A 138 19.14 22.37 -4.84
C SER A 138 19.09 20.83 -4.77
N ARG A 139 19.17 20.24 -3.56
CA ARG A 139 19.08 18.80 -3.31
C ARG A 139 17.69 18.24 -3.59
N ILE A 140 16.65 18.90 -3.07
CA ILE A 140 15.24 18.50 -3.27
C ILE A 140 14.85 18.68 -4.73
N ILE A 141 15.18 19.83 -5.31
CA ILE A 141 14.96 20.12 -6.75
C ILE A 141 15.72 19.10 -7.62
N GLY A 142 16.98 18.82 -7.29
CA GLY A 142 17.81 17.83 -7.99
C GLY A 142 17.26 16.40 -7.90
N MET A 143 16.69 16.00 -6.77
CA MET A 143 16.01 14.70 -6.62
C MET A 143 14.72 14.61 -7.45
N PHE A 144 13.90 15.67 -7.49
CA PHE A 144 12.72 15.73 -8.35
C PHE A 144 13.08 15.71 -9.84
N VAL A 145 14.10 16.47 -10.26
CA VAL A 145 14.60 16.47 -11.65
C VAL A 145 15.16 15.10 -12.02
N CYS A 146 15.94 14.47 -11.13
CA CYS A 146 16.43 13.10 -11.31
C CYS A 146 15.29 12.10 -11.48
N SER A 147 14.26 12.16 -10.61
CA SER A 147 13.07 11.32 -10.70
C SER A 147 12.33 11.48 -12.03
N GLY A 148 12.05 12.72 -12.44
CA GLY A 148 11.39 13.04 -13.70
C GLY A 148 12.19 12.58 -14.93
N VAL A 149 13.50 12.84 -14.97
CA VAL A 149 14.38 12.41 -16.06
C VAL A 149 14.45 10.88 -16.12
N LEU A 150 14.58 10.18 -14.99
CA LEU A 150 14.61 8.72 -14.96
C LEU A 150 13.27 8.11 -15.39
N PHE A 151 12.12 8.68 -15.02
CA PHE A 151 10.81 8.25 -15.53
C PHE A 151 10.66 8.50 -17.04
N ILE A 152 11.08 9.67 -17.55
CA ILE A 152 11.04 9.98 -18.99
C ILE A 152 11.90 8.98 -19.78
N LEU A 153 13.15 8.78 -19.37
CA LEU A 153 14.06 7.83 -20.00
C LEU A 153 13.54 6.39 -19.88
N PHE A 154 12.91 6.01 -18.76
CA PHE A 154 12.29 4.70 -18.57
C PHE A 154 11.12 4.47 -19.53
N PHE A 155 10.19 5.42 -19.66
CA PHE A 155 9.07 5.28 -20.59
C PHE A 155 9.51 5.31 -22.06
N ILE A 156 10.59 6.03 -22.39
CA ILE A 156 11.25 5.93 -23.70
C ILE A 156 11.83 4.53 -23.90
N GLN A 157 12.58 3.99 -22.93
CA GLN A 157 13.26 2.70 -23.01
C GLN A 157 12.25 1.53 -23.10
N GLN A 158 11.22 1.50 -22.26
CA GLN A 158 10.13 0.51 -22.30
C GLN A 158 9.19 0.69 -23.51
N GLY A 159 9.06 1.91 -24.05
CA GLY A 159 8.20 2.24 -25.18
C GLY A 159 8.79 1.88 -26.54
N PHE A 160 10.05 2.26 -26.77
CA PHE A 160 10.80 1.93 -28.00
C PHE A 160 11.53 0.57 -27.91
N ASN A 161 11.48 -0.11 -26.76
CA ASN A 161 12.17 -1.37 -26.47
C ASN A 161 13.71 -1.26 -26.55
N ILE A 162 14.28 -0.14 -26.13
CA ILE A 162 15.74 0.07 -26.16
C ILE A 162 16.42 -0.91 -25.20
N MET A 163 17.36 -1.71 -25.72
CA MET A 163 18.10 -2.74 -24.97
C MET A 163 17.19 -3.82 -24.33
N THR A 164 15.92 -3.92 -24.75
CA THR A 164 14.92 -4.86 -24.22
C THR A 164 14.06 -5.41 -25.38
N THR A 165 13.01 -6.18 -25.10
CA THR A 165 12.02 -6.59 -26.12
C THR A 165 10.60 -6.53 -25.52
N TYR A 166 9.58 -6.54 -26.39
CA TYR A 166 8.16 -6.54 -25.98
C TYR A 166 7.83 -7.58 -24.88
N GLN A 167 8.50 -8.74 -24.92
CA GLN A 167 8.34 -9.89 -24.02
C GLN A 167 9.25 -9.86 -22.77
N LYS A 168 10.25 -8.95 -22.72
CA LYS A 168 11.25 -8.86 -21.64
C LYS A 168 11.12 -7.61 -20.78
N ARG A 169 10.54 -6.54 -21.33
CA ARG A 169 10.33 -5.25 -20.66
C ARG A 169 9.53 -5.43 -19.36
N ILE A 170 9.92 -4.73 -18.29
CA ILE A 170 9.30 -4.89 -16.97
C ILE A 170 7.96 -4.17 -16.81
N PHE A 171 7.69 -3.15 -17.61
CA PHE A 171 6.45 -2.38 -17.58
C PHE A 171 5.73 -2.50 -18.93
N PRO A 172 4.56 -3.15 -18.99
CA PRO A 172 3.87 -3.42 -20.24
C PRO A 172 3.18 -2.14 -20.76
N MET A 173 3.93 -1.35 -21.53
CA MET A 173 3.44 -0.18 -22.28
C MET A 173 2.28 -0.50 -23.25
N GLN A 174 2.01 -1.80 -23.49
CA GLN A 174 0.72 -2.37 -23.90
C GLN A 174 -0.45 -1.43 -23.59
N TYR A 175 -0.66 -1.20 -22.30
CA TYR A 175 -2.00 -0.95 -21.80
C TYR A 175 -2.25 0.49 -21.37
N LEU A 176 -1.24 1.36 -21.44
CA LEU A 176 -1.45 2.81 -21.44
C LEU A 176 -2.31 3.26 -22.65
N ARG A 177 -2.46 2.41 -23.67
CA ARG A 177 -3.39 2.56 -24.81
C ARG A 177 -4.77 1.94 -24.57
N ASN A 178 -4.95 1.09 -23.56
CA ASN A 178 -6.23 0.46 -23.23
C ASN A 178 -6.90 1.22 -22.08
N LYS A 179 -7.96 1.97 -22.38
CA LYS A 179 -8.71 2.78 -21.42
C LYS A 179 -9.07 2.01 -20.14
N GLU A 180 -9.60 0.80 -20.24
CA GLU A 180 -10.05 0.06 -19.04
C GLU A 180 -8.86 -0.29 -18.14
N MET A 181 -7.71 -0.65 -18.69
CA MET A 181 -6.50 -0.94 -17.91
C MET A 181 -5.94 0.30 -17.23
N VAL A 182 -5.99 1.46 -17.87
CA VAL A 182 -5.59 2.73 -17.23
C VAL A 182 -6.54 3.09 -16.08
N LEU A 183 -7.85 2.93 -16.26
CA LEU A 183 -8.82 3.15 -15.18
C LEU A 183 -8.57 2.17 -14.02
N LEU A 184 -8.43 0.86 -14.29
CA LEU A 184 -8.13 -0.16 -13.27
C LEU A 184 -6.79 0.10 -12.54
N PHE A 185 -5.78 0.65 -13.22
CA PHE A 185 -4.52 1.06 -12.60
C PHE A 185 -4.76 2.20 -11.61
N ILE A 186 -5.54 3.22 -11.99
CA ILE A 186 -5.86 4.35 -11.10
C ILE A 186 -6.70 3.89 -9.90
N GLU A 187 -7.72 3.04 -10.11
CA GLU A 187 -8.51 2.42 -9.04
C GLU A 187 -7.62 1.63 -8.06
N THR A 188 -6.70 0.82 -8.57
CA THR A 188 -5.81 -0.01 -7.74
C THR A 188 -4.82 0.82 -6.94
N ALA A 189 -4.34 1.95 -7.49
CA ALA A 189 -3.53 2.93 -6.77
C ALA A 189 -4.34 3.69 -5.70
N ALA A 190 -5.61 4.02 -5.98
CA ALA A 190 -6.53 4.61 -5.01
C ALA A 190 -6.83 3.64 -3.86
N ALA A 191 -7.07 2.36 -4.14
CA ALA A 191 -7.29 1.34 -3.12
C ALA A 191 -6.06 1.09 -2.24
N GLY A 192 -4.86 1.11 -2.83
CA GLY A 192 -3.60 1.09 -2.08
C GLY A 192 -3.48 2.30 -1.15
N THR A 193 -3.86 3.48 -1.62
CA THR A 193 -3.90 4.72 -0.82
C THR A 193 -4.88 4.62 0.34
N SER A 194 -6.13 4.19 0.08
CA SER A 194 -7.17 4.10 1.11
C SER A 194 -6.92 2.98 2.12
N SER A 195 -6.14 1.95 1.74
CA SER A 195 -5.65 0.93 2.68
C SER A 195 -4.56 1.48 3.61
N PHE A 196 -3.44 1.93 3.05
CA PHE A 196 -2.22 2.12 3.83
C PHE A 196 -2.16 3.45 4.60
N VAL A 197 -2.85 4.50 4.14
CA VAL A 197 -2.87 5.79 4.86
C VAL A 197 -3.60 5.67 6.21
N PRO A 198 -4.84 5.14 6.31
CA PRO A 198 -5.48 4.88 7.60
C PRO A 198 -4.71 3.89 8.49
N ILE A 199 -4.15 2.81 7.91
CA ILE A 199 -3.37 1.80 8.66
C ILE A 199 -2.16 2.44 9.38
N TYR A 200 -1.54 3.48 8.81
CA TYR A 200 -0.44 4.21 9.44
C TYR A 200 -0.92 5.26 10.45
N PHE A 201 -1.88 6.11 10.06
CA PHE A 201 -2.25 7.29 10.85
C PHE A 201 -3.22 7.07 12.00
N ILE A 202 -4.03 6.01 11.96
CA ILE A 202 -5.04 5.74 13.00
C ILE A 202 -4.43 5.23 14.31
N PRO A 203 -3.46 4.28 14.32
CA PRO A 203 -2.73 3.94 15.54
C PRO A 203 -1.98 5.15 16.12
N LEU A 204 -1.36 5.98 15.25
CA LEU A 204 -0.64 7.19 15.64
C LEU A 204 -1.55 8.22 16.33
N TYR A 205 -2.76 8.43 15.78
CA TYR A 205 -3.80 9.25 16.40
C TYR A 205 -4.13 8.76 17.82
N PHE A 206 -4.36 7.46 18.00
CA PHE A 206 -4.75 6.90 19.29
C PHE A 206 -3.62 6.98 20.34
N GLN A 207 -2.38 6.71 19.95
CA GLN A 207 -1.20 6.90 20.81
C GLN A 207 -1.10 8.35 21.32
N PHE A 208 -1.20 9.35 20.45
CA PHE A 208 -1.12 10.76 20.88
C PHE A 208 -2.36 11.25 21.65
N VAL A 209 -3.57 10.88 21.22
CA VAL A 209 -4.82 11.48 21.74
C VAL A 209 -5.36 10.79 22.99
N LYS A 210 -5.02 9.52 23.21
CA LYS A 210 -5.50 8.72 24.35
C LYS A 210 -4.38 8.20 25.24
N GLY A 211 -3.11 8.29 24.83
CA GLY A 211 -2.00 7.67 25.54
C GLY A 211 -2.03 6.14 25.47
N ASP A 212 -2.70 5.59 24.44
CA ASP A 212 -2.81 4.14 24.25
C ASP A 212 -1.42 3.50 24.02
N GLY A 213 -1.20 2.31 24.57
CA GLY A 213 -0.01 1.49 24.30
C GLY A 213 0.06 1.04 22.83
N ALA A 214 1.19 0.45 22.42
CA ALA A 214 1.35 -0.01 21.04
C ALA A 214 0.35 -1.14 20.70
N LEU A 215 0.05 -2.02 21.67
CA LEU A 215 -0.98 -3.04 21.59
C LEU A 215 -2.39 -2.45 21.44
N ASP A 216 -2.79 -1.54 22.33
CA ASP A 216 -4.12 -0.94 22.33
C ASP A 216 -4.38 -0.17 21.03
N ALA A 217 -3.44 0.68 20.61
CA ALA A 217 -3.52 1.39 19.33
C ALA A 217 -3.64 0.45 18.12
N GLY A 218 -3.00 -0.72 18.17
CA GLY A 218 -3.17 -1.79 17.19
C GLY A 218 -4.56 -2.46 17.24
N VAL A 219 -5.09 -2.71 18.43
CA VAL A 219 -6.47 -3.23 18.62
C VAL A 219 -7.51 -2.22 18.14
N ARG A 220 -7.30 -0.91 18.33
CA ARG A 220 -8.19 0.15 17.82
C ARG A 220 -8.20 0.30 16.30
N LEU A 221 -7.30 -0.36 15.57
CA LEU A 221 -7.31 -0.42 14.10
C LEU A 221 -8.18 -1.58 13.55
N LEU A 222 -8.54 -2.57 14.38
CA LEU A 222 -9.37 -3.71 13.97
C LEU A 222 -10.75 -3.33 13.37
N PRO A 223 -11.45 -2.25 13.82
CA PRO A 223 -12.68 -1.77 13.18
C PRO A 223 -12.51 -1.34 11.71
N PHE A 224 -11.29 -1.03 11.26
CA PHE A 224 -11.00 -0.80 9.83
C PHE A 224 -10.66 -2.12 9.12
N ILE A 225 -9.75 -2.91 9.70
CA ILE A 225 -9.17 -4.09 9.05
C ILE A 225 -10.19 -5.22 8.90
N ILE A 226 -11.01 -5.51 9.92
CA ILE A 226 -11.95 -6.63 9.88
C ILE A 226 -12.99 -6.43 8.76
N PRO A 227 -13.67 -5.27 8.64
CA PRO A 227 -14.56 -5.03 7.49
C PRO A 227 -13.83 -5.00 6.15
N MET A 228 -12.61 -4.45 6.08
CA MET A 228 -11.80 -4.47 4.85
C MET A 228 -11.54 -5.90 4.35
N VAL A 229 -11.13 -6.82 5.24
CA VAL A 229 -10.87 -8.22 4.89
C VAL A 229 -12.17 -8.94 4.50
N VAL A 230 -13.24 -8.76 5.28
CA VAL A 230 -14.55 -9.38 5.01
C VAL A 230 -15.11 -8.92 3.66
N PHE A 231 -15.10 -7.62 3.37
CA PHE A 231 -15.66 -7.10 2.13
C PHE A 231 -14.79 -7.35 0.90
N ASN A 232 -13.48 -7.55 1.07
CA ASN A 232 -12.60 -8.06 0.00
C ASN A 232 -12.98 -9.51 -0.39
N LEU A 233 -13.22 -10.38 0.59
CA LEU A 233 -13.73 -11.75 0.33
C LEU A 233 -15.13 -11.73 -0.31
N VAL A 234 -16.04 -10.88 0.17
CA VAL A 234 -17.38 -10.67 -0.43
C VAL A 234 -17.28 -10.14 -1.86
N ASN A 235 -16.31 -9.26 -2.17
CA ASN A 235 -16.05 -8.82 -3.53
C ASN A 235 -15.59 -9.96 -4.44
N GLY A 236 -14.62 -10.76 -4.02
CA GLY A 236 -14.11 -11.89 -4.81
C GLY A 236 -15.22 -12.89 -5.18
N VAL A 237 -16.02 -13.31 -4.20
CA VAL A 237 -17.18 -14.20 -4.45
C VAL A 237 -18.27 -13.48 -5.24
N GLY A 238 -18.74 -12.32 -4.79
CA GLY A 238 -19.85 -11.59 -5.38
C GLY A 238 -19.60 -11.15 -6.83
N MET A 239 -18.38 -10.71 -7.16
CA MET A 239 -18.04 -10.32 -8.53
C MET A 239 -17.98 -11.54 -9.47
N SER A 240 -17.58 -12.72 -8.99
CA SER A 240 -17.63 -13.96 -9.79
C SER A 240 -19.05 -14.48 -10.03
N LEU A 241 -20.02 -14.17 -9.15
CA LEU A 241 -21.44 -14.52 -9.34
C LEU A 241 -22.19 -13.50 -10.21
N VAL A 242 -21.96 -12.20 -10.00
CA VAL A 242 -22.69 -11.11 -10.67
C VAL A 242 -22.08 -10.74 -12.02
N GLY A 243 -20.77 -10.94 -12.19
CA GLY A 243 -20.00 -10.65 -13.41
C GLY A 243 -19.71 -9.16 -13.66
N TYR A 244 -20.53 -8.23 -13.14
CA TYR A 244 -20.27 -6.79 -13.26
C TYR A 244 -19.28 -6.30 -12.20
N TYR A 245 -18.26 -5.56 -12.63
CA TYR A 245 -17.21 -5.01 -11.75
C TYR A 245 -17.40 -3.52 -11.40
N MET A 246 -17.82 -2.69 -12.36
CA MET A 246 -17.98 -1.23 -12.19
C MET A 246 -18.80 -0.81 -10.94
N PRO A 247 -19.90 -1.48 -10.55
CA PRO A 247 -20.64 -1.12 -9.33
C PRO A 247 -19.82 -1.27 -8.03
N TRP A 248 -18.86 -2.20 -7.99
CA TRP A 248 -18.02 -2.40 -6.80
C TRP A 248 -17.06 -1.23 -6.60
N TYR A 249 -16.37 -0.79 -7.65
CA TYR A 249 -15.51 0.41 -7.58
C TYR A 249 -16.31 1.66 -7.18
N LEU A 250 -17.50 1.86 -7.76
CA LEU A 250 -18.33 3.01 -7.44
C LEU A 250 -18.80 3.01 -5.96
N LEU A 251 -19.32 1.88 -5.47
CA LEU A 251 -19.76 1.76 -4.08
C LEU A 251 -18.57 1.82 -3.10
N GLY A 252 -17.46 1.15 -3.43
CA GLY A 252 -16.22 1.17 -2.65
C GLY A 252 -15.67 2.59 -2.51
N GLY A 253 -15.56 3.32 -3.63
CA GLY A 253 -15.18 4.73 -3.66
C GLY A 253 -16.10 5.62 -2.84
N ILE A 254 -17.42 5.43 -2.90
CA ILE A 254 -18.39 6.18 -2.07
C ILE A 254 -18.15 5.92 -0.58
N PHE A 255 -17.97 4.66 -0.17
CA PHE A 255 -17.70 4.33 1.23
C PHE A 255 -16.32 4.82 1.71
N VAL A 256 -15.27 4.74 0.89
CA VAL A 256 -13.96 5.36 1.17
C VAL A 256 -14.08 6.88 1.32
N LEU A 257 -14.83 7.52 0.43
CA LEU A 257 -15.08 8.96 0.45
C LEU A 257 -15.78 9.40 1.74
N VAL A 258 -16.88 8.74 2.11
CA VAL A 258 -17.62 9.03 3.35
C VAL A 258 -16.77 8.76 4.59
N GLY A 259 -16.05 7.64 4.65
CA GLY A 259 -15.10 7.35 5.73
C GLY A 259 -13.99 8.41 5.82
N GLY A 260 -13.47 8.86 4.67
CA GLY A 260 -12.49 9.94 4.56
C GLY A 260 -13.01 11.29 5.06
N VAL A 261 -14.25 11.67 4.75
CA VAL A 261 -14.89 12.88 5.30
C VAL A 261 -14.99 12.78 6.82
N LEU A 262 -15.53 11.67 7.35
CA LEU A 262 -15.74 11.47 8.78
C LEU A 262 -14.41 11.47 9.57
N LEU A 263 -13.35 10.86 9.02
CA LEU A 263 -12.01 10.94 9.58
C LEU A 263 -11.41 12.35 9.46
N LYS A 264 -11.67 13.09 8.38
CA LYS A 264 -11.16 14.47 8.23
C LYS A 264 -11.76 15.46 9.22
N ILE A 265 -13.04 15.30 9.59
CA ILE A 265 -13.72 16.15 10.59
C ILE A 265 -13.51 15.68 12.05
N THR A 266 -12.62 14.73 12.28
CA THR A 266 -12.29 14.24 13.64
C THR A 266 -11.47 15.28 14.41
N THR A 267 -11.75 15.40 15.72
CA THR A 267 -11.16 16.35 16.66
C THR A 267 -10.78 15.63 17.96
N LEU A 268 -9.98 16.24 18.84
CA LEU A 268 -9.67 15.68 20.18
C LEU A 268 -10.93 15.26 20.97
N THR A 269 -12.02 16.00 20.80
CA THR A 269 -13.32 15.80 21.46
C THR A 269 -14.23 14.79 20.76
N THR A 270 -13.88 14.31 19.56
CA THR A 270 -14.69 13.31 18.84
C THR A 270 -14.68 11.98 19.59
N SER A 271 -15.87 11.38 19.76
CA SER A 271 -16.01 10.13 20.51
C SER A 271 -15.38 8.96 19.78
N VAL A 272 -14.84 8.00 20.53
CA VAL A 272 -14.22 6.78 19.96
C VAL A 272 -15.21 5.99 19.10
N GLY A 273 -16.51 6.00 19.45
CA GLY A 273 -17.57 5.38 18.65
C GLY A 273 -17.77 6.03 17.27
N GLN A 274 -17.67 7.36 17.17
CA GLN A 274 -17.73 8.06 15.87
C GLN A 274 -16.51 7.72 15.00
N ILE A 275 -15.32 7.63 15.61
CA ILE A 275 -14.10 7.22 14.90
C ILE A 275 -14.25 5.78 14.41
N TYR A 276 -14.70 4.85 15.27
CA TYR A 276 -14.92 3.45 14.87
C TYR A 276 -15.98 3.32 13.76
N ALA A 277 -17.04 4.12 13.77
CA ALA A 277 -18.01 4.15 12.67
C ALA A 277 -17.36 4.61 11.34
N ALA A 278 -16.52 5.64 11.38
CA ALA A 278 -15.76 6.12 10.22
C ALA A 278 -14.76 5.05 9.71
N LEU A 279 -14.08 4.34 10.62
CA LEU A 279 -13.18 3.24 10.30
C LEU A 279 -13.91 2.06 9.66
N VAL A 280 -15.07 1.66 10.19
CA VAL A 280 -15.89 0.59 9.60
C VAL A 280 -16.33 0.98 8.19
N ILE A 281 -16.83 2.20 7.99
CA ILE A 281 -17.25 2.69 6.68
C ILE A 281 -16.08 2.73 5.68
N GLY A 282 -14.93 3.30 6.05
CA GLY A 282 -13.74 3.34 5.20
C GLY A 282 -13.12 1.96 4.93
N GLY A 283 -13.23 1.05 5.90
CA GLY A 283 -12.80 -0.35 5.79
C GLY A 283 -13.65 -1.14 4.81
N ILE A 284 -14.99 -1.08 4.95
CA ILE A 284 -15.95 -1.64 3.98
C ILE A 284 -15.62 -1.14 2.57
N GLY A 285 -15.49 0.18 2.42
CA GLY A 285 -15.20 0.80 1.13
C GLY A 285 -13.91 0.31 0.50
N THR A 286 -12.82 0.31 1.26
CA THR A 286 -11.51 -0.17 0.79
C THR A 286 -11.56 -1.66 0.42
N GLY A 287 -12.15 -2.49 1.29
CA GLY A 287 -12.31 -3.92 1.07
C GLY A 287 -13.00 -4.23 -0.26
N VAL A 288 -14.12 -3.56 -0.52
CA VAL A 288 -15.00 -3.73 -1.69
C VAL A 288 -14.28 -3.66 -3.07
N PHE A 289 -13.14 -2.97 -3.21
CA PHE A 289 -12.39 -2.92 -4.48
C PHE A 289 -10.88 -3.20 -4.39
N SER A 290 -10.32 -3.32 -3.18
CA SER A 290 -8.88 -3.57 -2.90
C SER A 290 -8.17 -4.58 -3.82
N GLN A 291 -8.76 -5.75 -4.07
CA GLN A 291 -8.21 -6.78 -4.97
C GLN A 291 -8.96 -6.92 -6.30
N ALA A 292 -10.01 -6.12 -6.53
CA ALA A 292 -10.83 -6.19 -7.75
C ALA A 292 -10.00 -5.96 -9.02
N GLY A 293 -9.00 -5.06 -8.96
CA GLY A 293 -8.14 -4.71 -10.10
C GLY A 293 -7.46 -5.93 -10.71
N PHE A 294 -6.91 -6.81 -9.86
CA PHE A 294 -6.23 -8.04 -10.28
C PHE A 294 -7.18 -9.01 -10.98
N SER A 295 -8.39 -9.21 -10.46
CA SER A 295 -9.38 -10.13 -11.03
C SER A 295 -9.92 -9.63 -12.36
N VAL A 296 -10.26 -8.34 -12.45
CA VAL A 296 -10.78 -7.74 -13.70
C VAL A 296 -9.68 -7.69 -14.76
N ALA A 297 -8.47 -7.24 -14.42
CA ALA A 297 -7.36 -7.16 -15.37
C ALA A 297 -7.03 -8.54 -15.97
N GLN A 298 -7.02 -9.62 -15.16
CA GLN A 298 -6.83 -10.99 -15.66
C GLN A 298 -7.94 -11.45 -16.63
N SER A 299 -9.18 -10.96 -16.48
CA SER A 299 -10.30 -11.27 -17.40
C SER A 299 -10.27 -10.51 -18.73
N LEU A 300 -9.42 -9.48 -18.84
CA LEU A 300 -9.34 -8.60 -20.02
C LEU A 300 -8.18 -8.96 -20.97
N VAL A 301 -7.44 -10.04 -20.69
CA VAL A 301 -6.16 -10.35 -21.33
C VAL A 301 -6.07 -11.84 -21.69
N PRO A 302 -5.31 -12.22 -22.73
CA PRO A 302 -5.09 -13.63 -23.04
C PRO A 302 -4.21 -14.30 -21.96
N PRO A 303 -4.31 -15.63 -21.76
CA PRO A 303 -3.66 -16.34 -20.65
C PRO A 303 -2.14 -16.13 -20.56
N GLU A 304 -1.47 -15.93 -21.71
CA GLU A 304 -0.03 -15.75 -21.82
C GLU A 304 0.43 -14.39 -21.30
N GLU A 305 -0.43 -13.36 -21.33
CA GLU A 305 -0.13 -12.02 -20.84
C GLU A 305 -0.67 -11.73 -19.42
N ILE A 306 -1.34 -12.71 -18.77
CA ILE A 306 -1.82 -12.62 -17.37
C ILE A 306 -0.72 -12.15 -16.38
N PRO A 307 0.51 -12.69 -16.39
CA PRO A 307 1.56 -12.26 -15.46
C PRO A 307 1.94 -10.77 -15.64
N MET A 308 1.87 -10.25 -16.87
CA MET A 308 2.12 -8.84 -17.14
C MET A 308 0.99 -7.95 -16.62
N ALA A 309 -0.27 -8.39 -16.73
CA ALA A 309 -1.42 -7.68 -16.17
C ALA A 309 -1.38 -7.64 -14.63
N VAL A 310 -1.00 -8.74 -13.98
CA VAL A 310 -0.79 -8.80 -12.52
C VAL A 310 0.33 -7.86 -12.09
N GLY A 311 1.49 -7.89 -12.77
CA GLY A 311 2.60 -6.98 -12.48
C GLY A 311 2.24 -5.49 -12.65
N PHE A 312 1.44 -5.16 -13.68
CA PHE A 312 0.92 -3.82 -13.92
C PHE A 312 -0.04 -3.36 -12.79
N MET A 313 -0.91 -4.23 -12.29
CA MET A 313 -1.76 -3.95 -11.11
C MET A 313 -0.96 -3.85 -9.80
N THR A 314 0.07 -4.69 -9.58
CA THR A 314 0.95 -4.58 -8.40
C THR A 314 1.73 -3.27 -8.42
N CYS A 315 2.20 -2.83 -9.59
CA CYS A 315 2.84 -1.53 -9.77
C CYS A 315 1.93 -0.38 -9.33
N ALA A 316 0.64 -0.44 -9.65
CA ALA A 316 -0.34 0.53 -9.17
C ALA A 316 -0.52 0.48 -7.64
N GLN A 317 -0.75 -0.71 -7.08
CA GLN A 317 -1.06 -0.90 -5.66
C GLN A 317 0.10 -0.45 -4.76
N VAL A 318 1.32 -0.90 -5.07
CA VAL A 318 2.52 -0.61 -4.28
C VAL A 318 3.07 0.79 -4.58
N GLY A 319 3.07 1.21 -5.84
CA GLY A 319 3.53 2.56 -6.22
C GLY A 319 2.62 3.66 -5.66
N GLY A 320 1.29 3.49 -5.81
CA GLY A 320 0.29 4.42 -5.28
C GLY A 320 0.36 4.54 -3.76
N SER A 321 0.38 3.41 -3.04
CA SER A 321 0.48 3.42 -1.57
C SER A 321 1.81 4.00 -1.06
N ALA A 322 2.94 3.72 -1.72
CA ALA A 322 4.24 4.29 -1.34
C ALA A 322 4.31 5.82 -1.54
N ILE A 323 3.82 6.32 -2.68
CA ILE A 323 3.76 7.76 -2.97
C ILE A 323 2.78 8.45 -2.00
N ALA A 324 1.57 7.90 -1.82
CA ALA A 324 0.58 8.50 -0.95
C ALA A 324 1.04 8.51 0.52
N LEU A 325 1.62 7.43 1.03
CA LEU A 325 2.14 7.41 2.40
C LEU A 325 3.31 8.38 2.59
N SER A 326 4.17 8.55 1.58
CA SER A 326 5.25 9.55 1.59
C SER A 326 4.70 10.97 1.65
N VAL A 327 3.71 11.31 0.80
CA VAL A 327 3.06 12.64 0.80
C VAL A 327 2.30 12.89 2.10
N ALA A 328 1.54 11.91 2.61
CA ALA A 328 0.79 12.04 3.85
C ALA A 328 1.70 12.21 5.07
N ASN A 329 2.80 11.45 5.17
CA ASN A 329 3.79 11.61 6.24
C ASN A 329 4.52 12.96 6.16
N THR A 330 4.89 13.40 4.97
CA THR A 330 5.51 14.72 4.77
C THR A 330 4.57 15.84 5.16
N LEU A 331 3.29 15.76 4.75
CA LEU A 331 2.25 16.71 5.11
C LEU A 331 2.03 16.76 6.63
N PHE A 332 1.94 15.59 7.29
CA PHE A 332 1.88 15.48 8.74
C PHE A 332 3.06 16.18 9.43
N LEU A 333 4.30 15.84 9.06
CA LEU A 333 5.50 16.40 9.68
C LEU A 333 5.62 17.91 9.45
N ASN A 334 5.43 18.40 8.22
CA ASN A 334 5.45 19.83 7.89
C ASN A 334 4.36 20.59 8.68
N ARG A 335 3.11 20.08 8.71
CA ARG A 335 1.98 20.73 9.39
C ARG A 335 2.09 20.72 10.90
N ALA A 336 2.54 19.62 11.49
CA ALA A 336 2.73 19.50 12.93
C ALA A 336 3.88 20.41 13.40
N THR A 337 5.00 20.41 12.68
CA THR A 337 6.17 21.25 13.01
C THR A 337 5.81 22.73 13.00
N VAL A 338 5.17 23.23 11.92
CA VAL A 338 4.75 24.64 11.83
C VAL A 338 3.72 25.01 12.92
N GLN A 339 2.74 24.16 13.20
CA GLN A 339 1.74 24.46 14.25
C GLN A 339 2.34 24.42 15.67
N ILE A 340 3.27 23.50 15.96
CA ILE A 340 3.91 23.40 17.28
C ILE A 340 4.98 24.48 17.47
N GLN A 341 5.73 24.87 16.44
CA GLN A 341 6.72 25.96 16.52
C GLN A 341 6.06 27.30 16.88
N ASN A 342 4.82 27.53 16.43
CA ASN A 342 4.03 28.71 16.82
C ASN A 342 3.58 28.70 18.30
N LEU A 343 3.51 27.52 18.93
CA LEU A 343 3.19 27.33 20.36
C LEU A 343 4.45 27.29 21.24
N LEU A 344 5.56 26.81 20.68
CA LEU A 344 6.87 26.64 21.34
C LEU A 344 7.97 27.38 20.55
N PRO A 345 7.92 28.73 20.45
CA PRO A 345 8.84 29.51 19.61
C PRO A 345 10.30 29.50 20.08
N THR A 346 10.56 29.04 21.32
CA THR A 346 11.91 28.88 21.89
C THR A 346 12.53 27.50 21.65
N GLU A 347 11.72 26.50 21.26
CA GLU A 347 12.23 25.15 21.00
C GLU A 347 12.82 25.05 19.60
N SER A 348 13.86 24.22 19.46
CA SER A 348 14.45 23.98 18.14
C SER A 348 13.55 23.06 17.30
N GLU A 349 13.57 23.25 15.98
CA GLU A 349 12.79 22.43 15.05
C GLU A 349 13.11 20.93 15.22
N THR A 350 14.37 20.58 15.48
CA THR A 350 14.77 19.18 15.72
C THR A 350 14.20 18.61 17.02
N THR A 351 14.03 19.44 18.07
CA THR A 351 13.32 19.04 19.30
C THR A 351 11.84 18.79 19.01
N ILE A 352 11.21 19.66 18.22
CA ILE A 352 9.79 19.55 17.85
C ILE A 352 9.56 18.32 16.97
N GLN A 353 10.39 18.07 15.96
CA GLN A 353 10.34 16.84 15.15
C GLN A 353 10.57 15.58 16.00
N ALA A 354 11.43 15.63 17.02
CA ALA A 354 11.62 14.53 17.98
C ALA A 354 10.38 14.29 18.87
N MET A 355 9.61 15.33 19.21
CA MET A 355 8.32 15.20 19.90
C MET A 355 7.26 14.57 18.97
N ILE A 356 7.12 15.08 17.74
CA ILE A 356 6.14 14.62 16.74
C ILE A 356 6.35 13.16 16.34
N SER A 357 7.60 12.69 16.35
CA SER A 357 7.96 11.28 16.08
C SER A 357 7.88 10.37 17.31
N GLY A 358 7.45 10.88 18.47
CA GLY A 358 7.38 10.14 19.74
C GLY A 358 8.74 9.85 20.39
N ALA A 359 9.84 10.26 19.77
CA ALA A 359 11.20 10.04 20.28
C ALA A 359 11.52 10.85 21.54
N ASN A 360 10.78 11.93 21.80
CA ASN A 360 10.89 12.76 23.01
C ASN A 360 9.52 12.99 23.69
N ALA A 361 8.84 11.91 24.06
CA ALA A 361 7.57 11.98 24.80
C ALA A 361 7.69 12.74 26.14
N ALA A 362 8.83 12.65 26.82
CA ALA A 362 9.08 13.32 28.09
C ALA A 362 8.94 14.86 28.02
N LEU A 363 9.21 15.47 26.86
CA LEU A 363 8.97 16.91 26.67
C LEU A 363 7.47 17.22 26.57
N LEU A 364 6.66 16.37 25.92
CA LEU A 364 5.21 16.54 25.85
C LEU A 364 4.56 16.38 27.24
N ASP A 365 5.12 15.50 28.09
CA ASP A 365 4.69 15.31 29.47
C ASP A 365 5.14 16.43 30.43
N SER A 366 6.14 17.24 30.08
CA SER A 366 6.62 18.35 30.90
C SER A 366 5.95 19.70 30.61
N LEU A 367 5.14 19.80 29.55
CA LEU A 367 4.35 21.00 29.23
C LEU A 367 3.19 21.18 30.22
N ASP A 368 2.79 22.44 30.46
CA ASP A 368 1.54 22.73 31.18
C ASP A 368 0.33 22.10 30.48
N THR A 369 -0.70 21.78 31.26
CA THR A 369 -1.95 21.15 30.80
C THR A 369 -2.61 21.90 29.64
N THR A 370 -2.59 23.24 29.63
CA THR A 370 -3.14 24.04 28.54
C THR A 370 -2.32 23.89 27.26
N LEU A 371 -1.01 24.14 27.35
CA LEU A 371 -0.06 24.08 26.24
C LEU A 371 0.06 22.67 25.65
N ARG A 372 0.08 21.62 26.49
CA ARG A 372 -0.01 20.21 26.09
C ARG A 372 -1.27 19.93 25.29
N THR A 373 -2.41 20.47 25.72
CA THR A 373 -3.69 20.31 25.01
C THR A 373 -3.65 20.96 23.62
N ASP A 374 -3.02 22.13 23.48
CA ASP A 374 -2.90 22.82 22.20
C ASP A 374 -1.87 22.17 21.25
N VAL A 375 -0.77 21.62 21.79
CA VAL A 375 0.15 20.76 21.02
C VAL A 375 -0.56 19.49 20.53
N LEU A 376 -1.41 18.86 21.36
CA LEU A 376 -2.23 17.72 20.93
C LEU A 376 -3.27 18.10 19.86
N LYS A 377 -3.85 19.32 19.90
CA LYS A 377 -4.70 19.84 18.79
C LYS A 377 -3.88 19.95 17.50
N ALA A 378 -2.67 20.52 17.57
CA ALA A 378 -1.78 20.67 16.41
C ALA A 378 -1.43 19.31 15.77
N ILE A 379 -1.10 18.31 16.58
CA ILE A 379 -0.83 16.93 16.12
C ILE A 379 -2.08 16.32 15.45
N VAL A 380 -3.26 16.44 16.06
CA VAL A 380 -4.51 15.94 15.45
C VAL A 380 -4.87 16.64 14.15
N ASN A 381 -4.72 17.97 14.09
CA ASN A 381 -4.94 18.73 12.86
C ASN A 381 -4.01 18.24 11.73
N ALA A 382 -2.74 18.01 12.04
CA ALA A 382 -1.77 17.49 11.09
C ALA A 382 -2.07 16.04 10.65
N ILE A 383 -2.53 15.17 11.55
CA ILE A 383 -2.96 13.80 11.22
C ILE A 383 -4.21 13.81 10.34
N THR A 384 -5.21 14.65 10.64
CA THR A 384 -6.39 14.74 9.77
C THR A 384 -6.09 15.42 8.44
N ASP A 385 -5.11 16.33 8.36
CA ASP A 385 -4.57 16.84 7.08
C ASP A 385 -3.94 15.70 6.26
N ALA A 386 -3.13 14.82 6.87
CA ALA A 386 -2.58 13.64 6.19
C ALA A 386 -3.68 12.67 5.68
N LEU A 387 -4.77 12.51 6.44
CA LEU A 387 -5.93 11.70 6.06
C LEU A 387 -6.74 12.27 4.87
N VAL A 388 -6.46 13.49 4.38
CA VAL A 388 -7.04 14.03 3.13
C VAL A 388 -6.71 13.17 1.91
N LEU A 389 -5.61 12.39 1.92
CA LEU A 389 -5.35 11.46 0.82
C LEU A 389 -6.35 10.29 0.76
N ASN A 390 -6.93 9.89 1.89
CA ASN A 390 -8.00 8.88 1.90
C ASN A 390 -9.30 9.44 1.28
N LEU A 391 -9.65 10.70 1.61
CA LEU A 391 -10.73 11.45 0.95
C LEU A 391 -10.49 11.54 -0.58
N THR A 392 -9.26 11.89 -0.97
CA THR A 392 -8.85 12.06 -2.37
C THR A 392 -8.91 10.74 -3.14
N ALA A 393 -8.48 9.63 -2.53
CA ALA A 393 -8.62 8.29 -3.10
C ALA A 393 -10.10 7.91 -3.32
N GLY A 394 -10.98 8.22 -2.37
CA GLY A 394 -12.43 8.05 -2.52
C GLY A 394 -13.00 8.87 -3.69
N CYS A 395 -12.65 10.16 -3.77
CA CYS A 395 -13.04 11.01 -4.91
C CYS A 395 -12.57 10.44 -6.25
N ILE A 396 -11.31 10.00 -6.34
CA ILE A 396 -10.74 9.44 -7.57
C ILE A 396 -11.47 8.15 -7.96
N ALA A 397 -11.67 7.22 -7.03
CA ALA A 397 -12.39 5.97 -7.29
C ALA A 397 -13.84 6.23 -7.77
N VAL A 398 -14.58 7.15 -7.14
CA VAL A 398 -15.93 7.51 -7.60
C VAL A 398 -15.93 8.07 -9.03
N LEU A 399 -15.00 8.97 -9.36
CA LEU A 399 -14.91 9.58 -10.68
C LEU A 399 -14.44 8.60 -11.77
N VAL A 400 -13.46 7.75 -11.45
CA VAL A 400 -12.87 6.76 -12.36
C VAL A 400 -13.85 5.61 -12.62
N ALA A 401 -14.55 5.12 -11.60
CA ALA A 401 -15.54 4.06 -11.72
C ALA A 401 -16.69 4.41 -12.68
N VAL A 402 -17.10 5.68 -12.75
CA VAL A 402 -18.14 6.14 -13.70
C VAL A 402 -17.73 5.91 -15.16
N PHE A 403 -16.43 5.91 -15.46
CA PHE A 403 -15.90 5.67 -16.81
C PHE A 403 -15.60 4.19 -17.11
N LEU A 404 -15.61 3.28 -16.13
CA LEU A 404 -15.41 1.83 -16.37
C LEU A 404 -16.57 1.24 -17.19
N ARG A 405 -16.29 0.24 -18.04
CA ARG A 405 -17.35 -0.45 -18.79
C ARG A 405 -18.35 -1.17 -17.88
N ARG A 406 -19.63 -0.97 -18.18
CA ARG A 406 -20.76 -1.72 -17.60
C ARG A 406 -20.99 -3.08 -18.29
N THR A 407 -19.91 -3.77 -18.64
CA THR A 407 -19.94 -5.11 -19.23
C THR A 407 -19.74 -6.16 -18.14
N LYS A 408 -20.41 -7.32 -18.26
CA LYS A 408 -19.99 -8.49 -17.48
C LYS A 408 -18.57 -8.87 -17.88
N MET A 409 -17.75 -9.28 -16.91
CA MET A 409 -16.51 -10.02 -17.19
C MET A 409 -16.87 -11.26 -18.00
N ILE A 410 -16.15 -11.51 -19.09
CA ILE A 410 -16.28 -12.76 -19.82
C ILE A 410 -15.54 -13.82 -18.99
N GLN A 411 -16.28 -14.52 -18.14
CA GLN A 411 -15.80 -15.77 -17.61
C GLN A 411 -15.61 -16.72 -18.78
N THR A 412 -14.38 -17.18 -19.01
CA THR A 412 -14.03 -18.22 -19.98
C THR A 412 -14.47 -19.61 -19.50
N HIS A 413 -15.79 -19.72 -19.23
CA HIS A 413 -16.46 -20.97 -18.92
C HIS A 413 -16.49 -21.87 -20.17
N GLY A 414 -15.59 -22.84 -20.23
CA GLY A 414 -15.84 -24.14 -20.86
C GLY A 414 -16.00 -24.20 -22.37
N ALA A 415 -15.60 -23.19 -23.14
CA ALA A 415 -15.66 -23.19 -24.62
C ALA A 415 -14.58 -24.07 -25.30
N MET A 416 -14.28 -25.25 -24.73
CA MET A 416 -13.55 -26.36 -25.37
C MET A 416 -14.19 -27.69 -24.99
N GLY A 417 -15.49 -27.80 -25.25
CA GLY A 417 -16.27 -29.03 -25.12
C GLY A 417 -17.07 -29.29 -26.40
N GLY A 418 -16.48 -30.03 -27.33
CA GLY A 418 -17.14 -30.49 -28.57
C GLY A 418 -16.74 -29.73 -29.83
N MET A 419 -15.63 -30.15 -30.46
CA MET A 419 -15.66 -30.99 -31.67
C MET A 419 -14.36 -31.80 -31.76
#